data_AF-A0A519QMQ7-F1
#
_entry.id   AF-A0A519QMQ7-F1
#
_cell.length_a   1.000
_cell.length_b   1.000
_cell.length_c   1.000
_cell.angle_alpha   90.00
_cell.angle_beta   90.00
_cell.angle_gamma   90.00
#
_symmetry.space_group_name_H-M   'P 1'
#
loop_
_entity.id
_entity.type
_entity.pdbx_description
1 polymer ?
#
loop_
_entity_poly.entity_id
_entity_poly.type
_entity_poly.pdbx_seq_one_letter_code
_entity_poly.pdbx_strand_id
1 'polypeptide(L)'
;NAKEIPGDGIDDDKNGYIDDIHGWNFLGDITKELLEYERILIDKSLVDEATYQKAKAINDKKIAEATQARTQLESMLSAVNSADEAIKKELKKDVYTLEEVEKITSTDATLTQSKLIMQQMFSFGLPVADLKNEIKKELESSLATLNGDNLKQNYRKILGDNPNDLTDTKYGNNNVIGPDKDEALHGTHVAGIVAQGRFNNLGGDGVVANNVEIMALRAVPDGDEYDKDIALAIRYAVDNGAKIINGSFGKAFSPQKQWVYDAIKYAEEKDVLIVHAAGNDAKNIDIEDNYPNDSDDKKVEFADNFITIGALNFEYGDKIMANFSNFGALNVDVFAPGVQIYATAPENRL
;
A
#
# COMPACT_ATOMS: atom_id res chain seq x y z
N ASN A 1 0.91 -12.85 -23.65
CA ASN A 1 0.11 -12.83 -24.87
C ASN A 1 0.93 -13.37 -26.03
N ALA A 2 0.62 -14.58 -26.52
CA ALA A 2 1.34 -15.18 -27.65
C ALA A 2 0.85 -14.69 -29.03
N LYS A 3 -0.20 -13.85 -29.05
CA LYS A 3 -0.74 -13.26 -30.27
C LYS A 3 -0.01 -11.98 -30.70
N GLU A 4 0.79 -11.42 -29.81
CA GLU A 4 1.59 -10.21 -30.02
C GLU A 4 3.02 -10.51 -30.48
N ILE A 5 3.61 -9.60 -31.26
CA ILE A 5 5.01 -9.60 -31.68
C ILE A 5 5.78 -8.61 -30.77
N PRO A 6 6.69 -9.08 -29.91
CA PRO A 6 7.33 -8.20 -28.93
C PRO A 6 8.09 -7.02 -29.54
N GLY A 7 7.65 -5.81 -29.20
CA GLY A 7 8.39 -4.55 -29.40
C GLY A 7 8.30 -3.98 -30.81
N ASP A 8 7.26 -4.33 -31.57
CA ASP A 8 7.03 -3.78 -32.90
C ASP A 8 6.15 -2.51 -32.87
N GLY A 9 5.57 -2.18 -31.71
CA GLY A 9 4.75 -0.99 -31.50
C GLY A 9 3.35 -1.10 -32.08
N ILE A 10 2.88 -2.32 -32.36
CA ILE A 10 1.57 -2.61 -32.94
C ILE A 10 0.72 -3.39 -31.93
N ASP A 11 -0.59 -3.24 -32.03
CA ASP A 11 -1.59 -4.07 -31.35
C ASP A 11 -1.99 -5.17 -32.33
N ASP A 12 -1.25 -6.29 -32.31
CA ASP A 12 -1.34 -7.36 -33.30
C ASP A 12 -2.64 -8.16 -33.15
N ASP A 13 -3.06 -8.38 -31.91
CA ASP A 13 -4.25 -9.15 -31.59
C ASP A 13 -5.55 -8.30 -31.60
N LYS A 14 -5.39 -6.98 -31.72
CA LYS A 14 -6.45 -5.97 -31.83
C LYS A 14 -7.34 -5.91 -30.59
N ASN A 15 -6.82 -6.27 -29.44
CA ASN A 15 -7.49 -6.15 -28.15
C ASN A 15 -7.48 -4.71 -27.61
N GLY A 16 -6.71 -3.82 -28.25
CA GLY A 16 -6.61 -2.42 -27.90
C GLY A 16 -5.38 -2.03 -27.09
N TYR A 17 -4.45 -2.95 -26.85
CA TYR A 17 -3.29 -2.83 -25.98
C TYR A 17 -2.01 -3.22 -26.73
N ILE A 18 -1.19 -2.22 -27.07
CA ILE A 18 0.03 -2.41 -27.88
C ILE A 18 1.08 -3.20 -27.11
N ASP A 19 1.63 -4.25 -27.70
CA ASP A 19 2.77 -5.02 -27.17
C ASP A 19 2.52 -5.58 -25.74
N ASP A 20 1.30 -6.02 -25.41
CA ASP A 20 0.88 -6.45 -24.07
C ASP A 20 1.33 -7.89 -23.70
N ILE A 21 2.59 -8.23 -24.01
CA ILE A 21 3.16 -9.58 -23.92
C ILE A 21 2.98 -10.22 -22.54
N HIS A 22 3.07 -9.43 -21.46
CA HIS A 22 3.01 -9.94 -20.08
C HIS A 22 1.81 -9.39 -19.29
N GLY A 23 0.89 -8.71 -19.97
CA GLY A 23 -0.20 -7.94 -19.38
C GLY A 23 -0.04 -6.43 -19.62
N TRP A 24 -0.74 -5.62 -18.84
CA TRP A 24 -0.89 -4.19 -19.07
C TRP A 24 -0.63 -3.35 -17.82
N ASN A 25 -0.06 -2.15 -18.02
CA ASN A 25 0.15 -1.15 -16.98
C ASN A 25 -0.79 0.05 -17.18
N PHE A 26 -1.85 0.10 -16.36
CA PHE A 26 -2.84 1.19 -16.35
C PHE A 26 -2.30 2.48 -15.71
N LEU A 27 -1.20 2.40 -14.97
CA LEU A 27 -0.63 3.53 -14.25
C LEU A 27 0.44 4.30 -15.04
N GLY A 28 0.91 3.77 -16.18
CA GLY A 28 2.02 4.39 -16.91
C GLY A 28 3.25 4.59 -15.99
N ASP A 29 3.76 5.81 -15.91
CA ASP A 29 4.89 6.17 -15.04
C ASP A 29 4.48 6.64 -13.63
N ILE A 30 3.22 6.48 -13.25
CA ILE A 30 2.74 6.83 -11.90
C ILE A 30 3.21 5.75 -10.93
N THR A 31 3.90 6.16 -9.86
CA THR A 31 4.21 5.28 -8.71
C THR A 31 3.40 5.64 -7.47
N LYS A 32 3.10 6.93 -7.26
CA LYS A 32 2.33 7.43 -6.11
C LYS A 32 0.99 7.99 -6.54
N GLU A 33 0.00 7.88 -5.68
CA GLU A 33 -1.31 8.48 -5.89
C GLU A 33 -1.95 8.92 -4.58
N LEU A 34 -2.95 9.79 -4.67
CA LEU A 34 -3.77 10.18 -3.53
C LEU A 34 -4.60 9.01 -3.00
N LEU A 35 -4.89 9.06 -1.71
CA LEU A 35 -5.92 8.21 -1.11
C LEU A 35 -7.31 8.71 -1.55
N GLU A 36 -8.30 7.84 -1.60
CA GLU A 36 -9.62 8.18 -2.14
C GLU A 36 -10.32 9.27 -1.32
N TYR A 37 -10.14 9.27 0.01
CA TYR A 37 -10.69 10.34 0.85
C TYR A 37 -10.05 11.70 0.52
N GLU A 38 -8.79 11.75 0.07
CA GLU A 38 -8.11 12.97 -0.34
C GLU A 38 -8.69 13.47 -1.66
N ARG A 39 -8.95 12.57 -2.62
CA ARG A 39 -9.64 12.88 -3.87
C ARG A 39 -11.05 13.44 -3.63
N ILE A 40 -11.80 12.83 -2.72
CA ILE A 40 -13.14 13.30 -2.30
C ILE A 40 -13.08 14.70 -1.65
N LEU A 41 -12.01 15.02 -0.92
CA LEU A 41 -11.84 16.35 -0.33
C LEU A 41 -11.53 17.42 -1.37
N ILE A 42 -10.77 17.06 -2.41
CA ILE A 42 -10.45 17.95 -3.54
C ILE A 42 -11.70 18.18 -4.40
N ASP A 43 -12.44 17.12 -4.70
CA ASP A 43 -13.67 17.16 -5.49
C ASP A 43 -14.83 16.50 -4.76
N LYS A 44 -15.61 17.33 -4.08
CA LYS A 44 -16.81 16.91 -3.36
C LYS A 44 -17.88 16.31 -4.28
N SER A 45 -17.86 16.62 -5.58
CA SER A 45 -18.90 16.15 -6.52
C SER A 45 -18.81 14.64 -6.80
N LEU A 46 -17.71 13.99 -6.42
CA LEU A 46 -17.51 12.55 -6.57
C LEU A 46 -18.49 11.72 -5.75
N VAL A 47 -19.01 12.27 -4.64
CA VAL A 47 -19.81 11.50 -3.66
C VAL A 47 -20.96 12.31 -3.08
N ASP A 48 -21.86 11.63 -2.38
CA ASP A 48 -22.90 12.27 -1.60
C ASP A 48 -22.36 12.98 -0.33
N GLU A 49 -23.22 13.79 0.30
CA GLU A 49 -22.84 14.53 1.51
C GLU A 49 -22.40 13.61 2.65
N ALA A 50 -23.08 12.48 2.84
CA ALA A 50 -22.79 11.56 3.93
C ALA A 50 -21.38 10.96 3.81
N THR A 51 -21.02 10.55 2.60
CA THR A 51 -19.70 10.00 2.26
C THR A 51 -18.62 11.07 2.33
N TYR A 52 -18.90 12.28 1.86
CA TYR A 52 -17.98 13.42 2.01
C TYR A 52 -17.67 13.70 3.50
N GLN A 53 -18.68 13.68 4.38
CA GLN A 53 -18.45 13.88 5.82
C GLN A 53 -17.61 12.76 6.45
N LYS A 54 -17.76 11.50 6.01
CA LYS A 54 -16.88 10.40 6.44
C LYS A 54 -15.42 10.64 6.01
N ALA A 55 -15.20 11.00 4.74
CA ALA A 55 -13.87 11.32 4.21
C ALA A 55 -13.24 12.51 4.97
N LYS A 56 -14.05 13.55 5.23
CA LYS A 56 -13.63 14.71 6.02
C LYS A 56 -13.26 14.34 7.45
N ALA A 57 -14.02 13.47 8.11
CA ALA A 57 -13.73 13.04 9.47
C ALA A 57 -12.37 12.31 9.58
N ILE A 58 -12.00 11.51 8.57
CA ILE A 58 -10.67 10.88 8.51
C ILE A 58 -9.57 11.93 8.41
N ASN A 59 -9.73 12.91 7.54
CA ASN A 59 -8.75 13.99 7.39
C ASN A 59 -8.66 14.88 8.64
N ASP A 60 -9.78 15.23 9.25
CA ASP A 60 -9.81 15.98 10.51
C ASP A 60 -9.07 15.25 11.63
N LYS A 61 -9.24 13.92 11.71
CA LYS A 61 -8.49 13.06 12.65
C LYS A 61 -6.99 13.11 12.35
N LYS A 62 -6.57 12.95 11.09
CA LYS A 62 -5.16 13.04 10.69
C LYS A 62 -4.55 14.42 11.00
N ILE A 63 -5.29 15.50 10.80
CA ILE A 63 -4.85 16.86 11.17
C ILE A 63 -4.68 16.99 12.69
N ALA A 64 -5.60 16.44 13.48
CA ALA A 64 -5.50 16.45 14.94
C ALA A 64 -4.27 15.66 15.42
N GLU A 65 -4.06 14.47 14.88
CA GLU A 65 -2.89 13.62 15.17
C GLU A 65 -1.58 14.31 14.77
N ALA A 66 -1.51 14.87 13.56
CA ALA A 66 -0.34 15.62 13.08
C ALA A 66 -0.06 16.88 13.92
N THR A 67 -1.10 17.55 14.44
CA THR A 67 -0.94 18.70 15.34
C THR A 67 -0.30 18.29 16.67
N GLN A 68 -0.76 17.17 17.23
CA GLN A 68 -0.20 16.61 18.46
C GLN A 68 1.24 16.13 18.24
N ALA A 69 1.48 15.37 17.16
CA ALA A 69 2.79 14.86 16.79
C ALA A 69 3.79 16.01 16.58
N ARG A 70 3.43 17.05 15.82
CA ARG A 70 4.27 18.26 15.65
C ARG A 70 4.72 18.83 16.99
N THR A 71 3.78 19.04 17.91
CA THR A 71 4.08 19.64 19.24
C THR A 71 5.04 18.76 20.05
N GLN A 72 4.86 17.45 20.00
CA GLN A 72 5.73 16.49 20.68
C GLN A 72 7.12 16.44 20.05
N LEU A 73 7.20 16.37 18.71
CA LEU A 73 8.44 16.28 17.95
C LEU A 73 9.27 17.56 18.05
N GLU A 74 8.66 18.74 18.01
CA GLU A 74 9.34 20.03 18.24
C GLU A 74 9.97 20.08 19.64
N SER A 75 9.20 19.65 20.66
CA SER A 75 9.67 19.60 22.05
C SER A 75 10.82 18.60 22.21
N MET A 76 10.69 17.42 21.61
CA MET A 76 11.70 16.37 21.62
C MET A 76 12.98 16.83 20.92
N LEU A 77 12.87 17.40 19.72
CA LEU A 77 14.02 17.90 18.96
C LEU A 77 14.76 19.01 19.71
N SER A 78 14.03 19.93 20.34
CA SER A 78 14.61 20.99 21.17
C SER A 78 15.37 20.42 22.38
N ALA A 79 14.77 19.45 23.08
CA ALA A 79 15.38 18.79 24.23
C ALA A 79 16.64 17.99 23.84
N VAL A 80 16.57 17.23 22.75
CA VAL A 80 17.69 16.43 22.21
C VAL A 80 18.81 17.33 21.73
N ASN A 81 18.51 18.45 21.07
CA ASN A 81 19.53 19.43 20.67
C ASN A 81 20.24 20.03 21.87
N SER A 82 19.49 20.48 22.87
CA SER A 82 20.07 21.06 24.09
C SER A 82 20.90 20.04 24.88
N ALA A 83 20.43 18.80 24.94
CA ALA A 83 21.14 17.72 25.62
C ALA A 83 22.42 17.29 24.90
N ASP A 84 22.39 17.17 23.57
CA ASP A 84 23.57 16.87 22.75
C ASP A 84 24.65 17.95 22.95
N GLU A 85 24.29 19.24 22.86
CA GLU A 85 25.24 20.34 23.09
C GLU A 85 25.87 20.31 24.49
N ALA A 86 25.09 20.03 25.53
CA ALA A 86 25.60 19.91 26.90
C ALA A 86 26.59 18.75 27.05
N ILE A 87 26.28 17.61 26.46
CA ILE A 87 27.13 16.40 26.52
C ILE A 87 28.40 16.57 25.70
N LYS A 88 28.32 17.16 24.50
CA LYS A 88 29.48 17.52 23.69
C LYS A 88 30.42 18.44 24.44
N LYS A 89 29.88 19.44 25.15
CA LYS A 89 30.67 20.38 25.95
C LYS A 89 31.36 19.70 27.13
N GLU A 90 30.66 18.79 27.82
CA GLU A 90 31.22 18.04 28.95
C GLU A 90 32.34 17.09 28.49
N LEU A 91 32.07 16.29 27.44
CA LEU A 91 33.01 15.30 26.92
C LEU A 91 34.11 15.91 26.03
N LYS A 92 33.93 17.16 25.59
CA LYS A 92 34.78 17.87 24.62
C LYS A 92 34.94 17.09 23.31
N LYS A 93 33.85 16.51 22.82
CA LYS A 93 33.79 15.70 21.60
C LYS A 93 32.49 15.94 20.86
N ASP A 94 32.54 15.95 19.54
CA ASP A 94 31.35 16.09 18.68
C ASP A 94 30.59 14.77 18.49
N VAL A 95 31.27 13.64 18.67
CA VAL A 95 30.71 12.29 18.58
C VAL A 95 31.12 11.53 19.84
N TYR A 96 30.15 10.86 20.46
CA TYR A 96 30.32 10.15 21.71
C TYR A 96 29.43 8.91 21.76
N THR A 97 29.74 8.01 22.68
CA THR A 97 29.09 6.72 22.88
C THR A 97 28.20 6.72 24.12
N LEU A 98 27.27 5.77 24.20
CA LEU A 98 26.46 5.54 25.41
C LEU A 98 27.35 5.34 26.66
N GLU A 99 28.41 4.54 26.54
CA GLU A 99 29.32 4.27 27.65
C GLU A 99 30.00 5.56 28.18
N GLU A 100 30.35 6.48 27.28
CA GLU A 100 30.90 7.79 27.66
C GLU A 100 29.87 8.67 28.36
N VAL A 101 28.61 8.67 27.89
CA VAL A 101 27.50 9.38 28.55
C VAL A 101 27.23 8.81 29.94
N GLU A 102 27.26 7.49 30.10
CA GLU A 102 27.03 6.82 31.38
C GLU A 102 28.09 7.16 32.43
N LYS A 103 29.34 7.37 32.00
CA LYS A 103 30.46 7.76 32.87
C LYS A 103 30.40 9.21 33.34
N ILE A 104 29.55 10.06 32.77
CA ILE A 104 29.39 11.45 33.22
C ILE A 104 28.81 11.44 34.65
N THR A 105 29.57 12.03 35.57
CA THR A 105 29.15 12.29 36.96
C THR A 105 29.09 13.79 37.19
N SER A 106 27.91 14.32 37.49
CA SER A 106 27.72 15.74 37.79
C SER A 106 26.58 15.93 38.77
N THR A 107 26.66 17.01 39.56
CA THR A 107 25.54 17.50 40.39
C THR A 107 24.78 18.63 39.69
N ASP A 108 25.22 19.07 38.52
CA ASP A 108 24.50 20.04 37.71
C ASP A 108 23.21 19.43 37.17
N ALA A 109 22.08 20.09 37.46
CA ALA A 109 20.76 19.58 37.12
C ALA A 109 20.56 19.49 35.59
N THR A 110 21.14 20.42 34.83
CA THR A 110 21.02 20.46 33.37
C THR A 110 21.78 19.27 32.77
N LEU A 111 23.04 19.08 33.15
CA LEU A 111 23.86 17.99 32.66
C LEU A 111 23.31 16.61 33.06
N THR A 112 22.74 16.50 34.27
CA THR A 112 22.06 15.28 34.72
C THR A 112 20.84 14.97 33.84
N GLN A 113 20.02 15.98 33.52
CA GLN A 113 18.88 15.81 32.63
C GLN A 113 19.32 15.47 31.19
N SER A 114 20.35 16.15 30.68
CA SER A 114 20.91 15.89 29.34
C SER A 114 21.44 14.46 29.22
N LYS A 115 22.06 13.93 30.28
CA LYS A 115 22.50 12.54 30.36
C LYS A 115 21.32 11.58 30.18
N LEU A 116 20.22 11.77 30.93
CA LEU A 116 19.04 10.91 30.84
C LEU A 116 18.41 10.94 29.44
N ILE A 117 18.30 12.12 28.83
CA ILE A 117 17.78 12.26 27.46
C ILE A 117 18.68 11.50 26.49
N MET A 118 20.00 11.67 26.56
CA MET A 118 20.92 10.96 25.65
C MET A 118 20.91 9.45 25.86
N GLN A 119 20.78 8.96 27.09
CA GLN A 119 20.62 7.52 27.36
C GLN A 119 19.36 6.97 26.69
N GLN A 120 18.24 7.70 26.77
CA GLN A 120 17.02 7.33 26.05
C GLN A 120 17.23 7.38 24.53
N MET A 121 17.96 8.36 24.00
CA MET A 121 18.24 8.45 22.56
C MET A 121 19.05 7.25 22.08
N PHE A 122 20.05 6.82 22.84
CA PHE A 122 20.85 5.65 22.50
C PHE A 122 20.07 4.32 22.60
N SER A 123 18.96 4.25 23.36
CA SER A 123 18.16 3.02 23.39
C SER A 123 17.42 2.74 22.08
N PHE A 124 17.36 3.71 21.15
CA PHE A 124 16.87 3.51 19.79
C PHE A 124 17.90 2.88 18.85
N GLY A 125 19.15 2.69 19.29
CA GLY A 125 20.18 1.98 18.53
C GLY A 125 20.81 2.76 17.37
N LEU A 126 20.52 4.06 17.25
CA LEU A 126 21.07 4.94 16.23
C LEU A 126 22.06 5.96 16.83
N PRO A 127 23.05 6.44 16.05
CA PRO A 127 23.81 7.63 16.39
C PRO A 127 22.88 8.83 16.63
N VAL A 128 23.25 9.72 17.57
CA VAL A 128 22.44 10.90 17.93
C VAL A 128 22.13 11.78 16.72
N ALA A 129 23.08 11.93 15.78
CA ALA A 129 22.87 12.71 14.56
C ALA A 129 21.78 12.11 13.66
N ASP A 130 21.76 10.79 13.51
CA ASP A 130 20.77 10.08 12.68
C ASP A 130 19.39 10.13 13.33
N LEU A 131 19.32 9.96 14.66
CA LEU A 131 18.06 10.08 15.39
C LEU A 131 17.46 11.49 15.27
N LYS A 132 18.30 12.55 15.33
CA LYS A 132 17.84 13.92 15.07
C LYS A 132 17.28 14.09 13.66
N ASN A 133 17.85 13.41 12.67
CA ASN A 133 17.35 13.46 11.30
C ASN A 133 16.01 12.72 11.17
N GLU A 134 15.84 11.58 11.83
CA GLU A 134 14.55 10.86 11.86
C GLU A 134 13.44 11.71 12.51
N ILE A 135 13.71 12.35 13.66
CA ILE A 135 12.75 13.25 14.31
C ILE A 135 12.37 14.41 13.38
N LYS A 136 13.34 14.99 12.66
CA LYS A 136 13.08 16.06 11.69
C LYS A 136 12.21 15.58 10.53
N LYS A 137 12.49 14.39 9.99
CA LYS A 137 11.73 13.79 8.90
C LYS A 137 10.27 13.55 9.31
N GLU A 138 10.03 13.05 10.51
CA GLU A 138 8.69 12.86 11.05
C GLU A 138 7.96 14.20 11.29
N LEU A 139 8.70 15.21 11.75
CA LEU A 139 8.19 16.57 11.90
C LEU A 139 7.80 17.18 10.54
N GLU A 140 8.64 17.02 9.52
CA GLU A 140 8.35 17.47 8.15
C GLU A 140 7.11 16.78 7.58
N SER A 141 6.94 15.47 7.81
CA SER A 141 5.73 14.73 7.41
C SER A 141 4.48 15.25 8.12
N SER A 142 4.57 15.52 9.43
CA SER A 142 3.47 16.13 10.19
C SER A 142 3.11 17.51 9.64
N LEU A 143 4.10 18.34 9.33
CA LEU A 143 3.89 19.67 8.75
C LEU A 143 3.27 19.60 7.35
N ALA A 144 3.70 18.67 6.50
CA ALA A 144 3.13 18.47 5.17
C ALA A 144 1.64 18.12 5.24
N THR A 145 1.25 17.27 6.21
CA THR A 145 -0.16 16.95 6.50
C THR A 145 -0.95 18.20 6.92
N LEU A 146 -0.41 18.99 7.84
CA LEU A 146 -1.06 20.22 8.32
C LEU A 146 -1.20 21.29 7.24
N ASN A 147 -0.24 21.37 6.32
CA ASN A 147 -0.27 22.29 5.19
C ASN A 147 -1.17 21.82 4.04
N GLY A 148 -1.70 20.58 4.13
CA GLY A 148 -2.47 19.94 3.07
C GLY A 148 -1.66 19.73 1.80
N ASP A 149 -0.36 19.42 1.92
CA ASP A 149 0.53 19.31 0.75
C ASP A 149 0.18 18.15 -0.17
N ASN A 150 -0.32 17.04 0.38
CA ASN A 150 -0.88 15.94 -0.41
C ASN A 150 -2.04 16.41 -1.29
N LEU A 151 -2.97 17.21 -0.73
CA LEU A 151 -4.18 17.67 -1.43
C LEU A 151 -3.89 18.60 -2.62
N LYS A 152 -2.64 19.04 -2.79
CA LYS A 152 -2.18 19.89 -3.89
C LYS A 152 -1.58 19.09 -5.04
N GLN A 153 -1.36 17.79 -4.86
CA GLN A 153 -0.75 16.93 -5.87
C GLN A 153 -1.79 16.47 -6.90
N ASN A 154 -1.32 16.22 -8.12
CA ASN A 154 -2.09 15.57 -9.17
C ASN A 154 -1.16 14.62 -9.92
N TYR A 155 -1.00 13.42 -9.38
CA TYR A 155 -0.12 12.40 -9.93
C TYR A 155 -0.67 11.86 -11.26
N ARG A 156 -1.99 11.68 -11.36
CA ARG A 156 -2.66 11.18 -12.57
C ARG A 156 -2.45 12.00 -13.84
N LYS A 157 -2.13 13.29 -13.73
CA LYS A 157 -1.99 14.20 -14.87
C LYS A 157 -1.13 13.65 -16.02
N ILE A 158 -0.10 12.84 -15.73
CA ILE A 158 0.81 12.31 -16.74
C ILE A 158 0.15 11.28 -17.69
N LEU A 159 -0.94 10.63 -17.28
CA LEU A 159 -1.66 9.66 -18.13
C LEU A 159 -2.49 10.34 -19.22
N GLY A 160 -2.92 11.58 -18.99
CA GLY A 160 -3.75 12.33 -19.94
C GLY A 160 -5.16 11.77 -20.12
N ASP A 161 -5.58 10.83 -19.28
CA ASP A 161 -6.89 10.20 -19.30
C ASP A 161 -7.90 10.95 -18.40
N ASN A 162 -9.17 10.60 -18.54
CA ASN A 162 -10.23 10.99 -17.61
C ASN A 162 -10.53 9.84 -16.63
N PRO A 163 -10.15 9.92 -15.34
CA PRO A 163 -10.44 8.87 -14.37
C PRO A 163 -11.94 8.64 -14.12
N ASN A 164 -12.78 9.63 -14.45
CA ASN A 164 -14.22 9.62 -14.22
C ASN A 164 -15.03 9.28 -15.49
N ASP A 165 -14.38 8.68 -16.50
CA ASP A 165 -15.04 8.17 -17.70
C ASP A 165 -14.54 6.75 -17.99
N LEU A 166 -15.38 5.75 -17.72
CA LEU A 166 -15.07 4.33 -17.97
C LEU A 166 -14.80 4.02 -19.45
N THR A 167 -15.31 4.85 -20.37
CA THR A 167 -15.11 4.64 -21.81
C THR A 167 -13.75 5.14 -22.31
N ASP A 168 -13.07 5.97 -21.50
CA ASP A 168 -11.70 6.39 -21.75
C ASP A 168 -10.73 5.26 -21.39
N THR A 169 -10.47 4.42 -22.40
CA THR A 169 -9.76 3.14 -22.31
C THR A 169 -8.37 3.18 -22.96
N LYS A 170 -7.97 4.30 -23.56
CA LYS A 170 -6.74 4.41 -24.35
C LYS A 170 -5.64 5.13 -23.58
N TYR A 171 -5.14 4.46 -22.54
CA TYR A 171 -4.08 4.95 -21.66
C TYR A 171 -3.25 3.80 -21.08
N GLY A 172 -2.14 4.14 -20.43
CA GLY A 172 -1.20 3.16 -19.89
C GLY A 172 -0.14 2.73 -20.91
N ASN A 173 0.58 1.65 -20.60
CA ASN A 173 1.61 1.08 -21.47
C ASN A 173 1.86 -0.41 -21.17
N ASN A 174 2.77 -1.04 -21.92
CA ASN A 174 3.16 -2.44 -21.74
C ASN A 174 4.30 -2.65 -20.70
N ASN A 175 4.78 -1.59 -20.04
CA ASN A 175 5.80 -1.70 -19.00
C ASN A 175 5.16 -2.08 -17.66
N VAL A 176 4.84 -3.37 -17.49
CA VAL A 176 4.20 -3.92 -16.28
C VAL A 176 5.07 -3.86 -15.03
N ILE A 177 6.37 -3.60 -15.16
CA ILE A 177 7.30 -3.39 -14.05
C ILE A 177 7.18 -1.95 -13.50
N GLY A 178 6.71 -1.02 -14.33
CA GLY A 178 6.67 0.41 -13.99
C GLY A 178 8.03 1.10 -14.16
N PRO A 179 8.10 2.42 -13.85
CA PRO A 179 9.30 3.23 -14.04
C PRO A 179 10.39 2.93 -13.00
N ASP A 180 10.01 2.40 -11.85
CA ASP A 180 10.90 1.99 -10.77
C ASP A 180 10.62 0.52 -10.43
N LYS A 181 11.66 -0.31 -10.51
CA LYS A 181 11.55 -1.74 -10.23
C LYS A 181 11.36 -2.04 -8.75
N ASP A 182 11.86 -1.18 -7.86
CA ASP A 182 11.68 -1.37 -6.43
C ASP A 182 10.21 -1.20 -6.03
N GLU A 183 9.46 -0.35 -6.73
CA GLU A 183 8.01 -0.17 -6.56
C GLU A 183 7.20 -1.40 -7.08
N ALA A 184 7.81 -2.29 -7.86
CA ALA A 184 7.19 -3.55 -8.29
C ALA A 184 7.28 -4.67 -7.24
N LEU A 185 7.80 -4.38 -6.04
CA LEU A 185 8.07 -5.37 -5.00
C LEU A 185 6.82 -6.16 -4.60
N HIS A 186 5.72 -5.47 -4.31
CA HIS A 186 4.50 -6.12 -3.83
C HIS A 186 3.94 -7.13 -4.86
N GLY A 187 3.79 -6.71 -6.12
CA GLY A 187 3.30 -7.59 -7.19
C GLY A 187 4.24 -8.77 -7.45
N THR A 188 5.56 -8.56 -7.39
CA THR A 188 6.57 -9.62 -7.57
C THR A 188 6.53 -10.64 -6.43
N HIS A 189 6.34 -10.18 -5.19
CA HIS A 189 6.21 -11.03 -4.01
C HIS A 189 4.96 -11.90 -4.09
N VAL A 190 3.82 -11.31 -4.43
CA VAL A 190 2.55 -12.04 -4.65
C VAL A 190 2.67 -13.06 -5.78
N ALA A 191 3.21 -12.68 -6.94
CA ALA A 191 3.44 -13.60 -8.05
C ALA A 191 4.38 -14.75 -7.65
N GLY A 192 5.37 -14.45 -6.81
CA GLY A 192 6.30 -15.42 -6.24
C GLY A 192 5.60 -16.49 -5.41
N ILE A 193 4.74 -16.09 -4.47
CA ILE A 193 3.95 -17.02 -3.63
C ILE A 193 3.20 -18.03 -4.51
N VAL A 194 2.59 -17.55 -5.59
CA VAL A 194 1.80 -18.41 -6.49
C VAL A 194 2.70 -19.33 -7.31
N ALA A 195 3.70 -18.78 -8.00
CA ALA A 195 4.31 -19.44 -9.15
C ALA A 195 5.85 -19.35 -9.24
N GLN A 196 6.57 -18.91 -8.20
CA GLN A 196 8.03 -18.95 -8.26
C GLN A 196 8.53 -20.39 -8.49
N GLY A 197 9.54 -20.54 -9.35
CA GLY A 197 10.02 -21.83 -9.83
C GLY A 197 10.44 -22.75 -8.70
N ARG A 198 10.01 -24.02 -8.78
CA ARG A 198 10.25 -25.02 -7.72
C ARG A 198 11.47 -25.87 -7.98
N PHE A 199 12.07 -26.37 -6.89
CA PHE A 199 13.13 -27.39 -6.92
C PHE A 199 14.38 -27.02 -7.74
N ASN A 200 14.66 -25.72 -7.90
CA ASN A 200 15.82 -25.20 -8.64
C ASN A 200 17.03 -24.86 -7.73
N ASN A 201 16.92 -25.11 -6.42
CA ASN A 201 17.89 -24.74 -5.38
C ASN A 201 18.14 -23.23 -5.22
N LEU A 202 17.24 -22.37 -5.70
CA LEU A 202 17.31 -20.91 -5.62
C LEU A 202 16.00 -20.37 -5.03
N GLY A 203 16.08 -19.62 -3.93
CA GLY A 203 14.89 -19.03 -3.31
C GLY A 203 13.97 -20.06 -2.64
N GLY A 204 12.65 -19.84 -2.79
CA GLY A 204 11.60 -20.75 -2.27
C GLY A 204 10.78 -21.41 -3.38
N ASP A 205 9.74 -22.14 -3.00
CA ASP A 205 8.84 -22.87 -3.90
C ASP A 205 7.46 -22.19 -3.95
N GLY A 206 6.96 -21.85 -5.14
CA GLY A 206 5.59 -21.36 -5.31
C GLY A 206 4.54 -22.46 -5.11
N VAL A 207 3.32 -22.09 -4.71
CA VAL A 207 2.25 -23.06 -4.37
C VAL A 207 1.89 -23.95 -5.56
N VAL A 208 1.76 -23.38 -6.76
CA VAL A 208 1.29 -24.07 -7.98
C VAL A 208 2.23 -23.88 -9.19
N ALA A 209 3.51 -23.66 -8.93
CA ALA A 209 4.51 -23.47 -9.99
C ALA A 209 4.48 -24.59 -11.04
N ASN A 210 4.84 -24.24 -12.28
CA ASN A 210 4.84 -25.09 -13.49
C ASN A 210 3.46 -25.45 -14.08
N ASN A 211 2.37 -25.10 -13.41
CA ASN A 211 1.01 -25.38 -13.90
C ASN A 211 0.24 -24.12 -14.28
N VAL A 212 0.81 -22.95 -14.02
CA VAL A 212 0.20 -21.65 -14.24
C VAL A 212 1.18 -20.69 -14.89
N GLU A 213 0.64 -19.71 -15.60
CA GLU A 213 1.36 -18.53 -16.09
C GLU A 213 0.82 -17.29 -15.37
N ILE A 214 1.66 -16.26 -15.21
CA ILE A 214 1.28 -15.00 -14.56
C ILE A 214 1.02 -13.94 -15.63
N MET A 215 -0.17 -13.34 -15.57
CA MET A 215 -0.53 -12.11 -16.28
C MET A 215 -0.45 -10.95 -15.31
N ALA A 216 0.45 -10.00 -15.55
CA ALA A 216 0.68 -8.87 -14.67
C ALA A 216 -0.18 -7.67 -15.07
N LEU A 217 -1.05 -7.23 -14.16
CA LEU A 217 -1.85 -6.01 -14.34
C LEU A 217 -1.45 -4.98 -13.28
N ARG A 218 -0.81 -3.90 -13.74
CA ARG A 218 -0.37 -2.82 -12.87
C ARG A 218 -1.44 -1.75 -12.82
N ALA A 219 -2.25 -1.76 -11.75
CA ALA A 219 -3.37 -0.85 -11.55
C ALA A 219 -3.41 -0.21 -10.14
N VAL A 220 -2.49 -0.60 -9.25
CA VAL A 220 -2.45 -0.15 -7.84
C VAL A 220 -1.14 0.62 -7.59
N PRO A 221 -1.21 1.93 -7.28
CA PRO A 221 -0.06 2.76 -6.93
C PRO A 221 0.26 2.71 -5.41
N ASP A 222 1.30 3.41 -4.97
CA ASP A 222 1.48 3.84 -3.57
C ASP A 222 0.44 4.94 -3.26
N GLY A 223 -0.73 4.50 -2.83
CA GLY A 223 -1.96 5.29 -2.71
C GLY A 223 -3.19 4.40 -2.95
N ASP A 224 -4.35 5.01 -3.17
CA ASP A 224 -5.55 4.24 -3.53
C ASP A 224 -5.69 4.17 -5.05
N GLU A 225 -5.97 2.97 -5.56
CA GLU A 225 -6.30 2.73 -6.96
C GLU A 225 -7.59 3.44 -7.40
N TYR A 226 -7.71 3.71 -8.71
CA TYR A 226 -8.95 4.22 -9.28
C TYR A 226 -9.88 3.07 -9.65
N ASP A 227 -11.18 3.24 -9.36
CA ASP A 227 -12.22 2.25 -9.69
C ASP A 227 -12.23 1.92 -11.20
N LYS A 228 -11.95 2.92 -12.05
CA LYS A 228 -11.81 2.74 -13.50
C LYS A 228 -10.70 1.74 -13.85
N ASP A 229 -9.52 1.92 -13.26
CA ASP A 229 -8.35 1.09 -13.57
C ASP A 229 -8.60 -0.36 -13.13
N ILE A 230 -9.23 -0.57 -11.98
CA ILE A 230 -9.59 -1.91 -11.50
C ILE A 230 -10.66 -2.55 -12.37
N ALA A 231 -11.72 -1.83 -12.73
CA ALA A 231 -12.77 -2.35 -13.59
C ALA A 231 -12.23 -2.77 -14.96
N LEU A 232 -11.37 -1.95 -15.57
CA LEU A 232 -10.73 -2.25 -16.85
C LEU A 232 -9.68 -3.37 -16.73
N ALA A 233 -8.92 -3.43 -15.63
CA ALA A 233 -7.98 -4.52 -15.37
C ALA A 233 -8.68 -5.88 -15.23
N ILE A 234 -9.79 -5.94 -14.49
CA ILE A 234 -10.58 -7.18 -14.37
C ILE A 234 -11.08 -7.61 -15.76
N ARG A 235 -11.66 -6.70 -16.54
CA ARG A 235 -12.12 -7.00 -17.91
C ARG A 235 -10.97 -7.45 -18.81
N TYR A 236 -9.84 -6.77 -18.77
CA TYR A 236 -8.63 -7.17 -19.50
C TYR A 236 -8.21 -8.59 -19.14
N ALA A 237 -8.15 -8.93 -17.85
CA ALA A 237 -7.74 -10.26 -17.40
C ALA A 237 -8.68 -11.34 -17.97
N VAL A 238 -9.98 -11.11 -17.84
CA VAL A 238 -11.03 -12.02 -18.31
C VAL A 238 -10.95 -12.20 -19.83
N ASP A 239 -10.86 -11.11 -20.59
CA ASP A 239 -10.85 -11.13 -22.05
C ASP A 239 -9.55 -11.75 -22.61
N ASN A 240 -8.44 -11.65 -21.87
CA ASN A 240 -7.17 -12.28 -22.18
C ASN A 240 -7.02 -13.70 -21.59
N GLY A 241 -8.10 -14.28 -21.08
CA GLY A 241 -8.18 -15.71 -20.76
C GLY A 241 -7.70 -16.09 -19.36
N ALA A 242 -7.55 -15.13 -18.44
CA ALA A 242 -7.31 -15.45 -17.03
C ALA A 242 -8.47 -16.31 -16.48
N LYS A 243 -8.13 -17.28 -15.63
CA LYS A 243 -9.11 -18.11 -14.90
C LYS A 243 -9.21 -17.76 -13.41
N ILE A 244 -8.19 -17.11 -12.89
CA ILE A 244 -8.12 -16.62 -11.53
C ILE A 244 -7.49 -15.23 -11.58
N ILE A 245 -8.09 -14.27 -10.87
CA ILE A 245 -7.56 -12.93 -10.66
C ILE A 245 -7.25 -12.81 -9.17
N ASN A 246 -6.02 -12.41 -8.83
CA ASN A 246 -5.64 -12.10 -7.46
C ASN A 246 -5.60 -10.58 -7.26
N GLY A 247 -6.48 -10.05 -6.41
CA GLY A 247 -6.52 -8.65 -6.00
C GLY A 247 -6.01 -8.45 -4.56
N SER A 248 -4.75 -8.07 -4.42
CA SER A 248 -4.15 -7.75 -3.12
C SER A 248 -4.09 -6.24 -2.89
N PHE A 249 -5.25 -5.60 -2.85
CA PHE A 249 -5.43 -4.17 -2.62
C PHE A 249 -6.75 -3.95 -1.88
N GLY A 250 -7.04 -2.71 -1.52
CA GLY A 250 -8.34 -2.36 -0.99
C GLY A 250 -8.35 -0.97 -0.39
N LYS A 251 -9.53 -0.36 -0.36
CA LYS A 251 -9.72 1.03 0.09
C LYS A 251 -11.07 1.23 0.79
N ALA A 252 -11.14 2.29 1.59
CA ALA A 252 -12.33 2.62 2.39
C ALA A 252 -13.45 3.30 1.59
N PHE A 253 -13.14 3.89 0.43
CA PHE A 253 -14.10 4.62 -0.40
C PHE A 253 -13.98 4.17 -1.85
N SER A 254 -15.12 4.08 -2.55
CA SER A 254 -15.15 3.73 -3.97
C SER A 254 -16.32 4.48 -4.64
N PRO A 255 -16.10 5.74 -5.07
CA PRO A 255 -17.14 6.58 -5.67
C PRO A 255 -17.81 5.93 -6.88
N GLN A 256 -17.05 5.14 -7.65
CA GLN A 256 -17.51 4.45 -8.86
C GLN A 256 -17.53 2.93 -8.69
N LYS A 257 -17.81 2.44 -7.47
CA LYS A 257 -17.86 0.99 -7.15
C LYS A 257 -18.66 0.16 -8.13
N GLN A 258 -19.73 0.73 -8.72
CA GLN A 258 -20.57 0.01 -9.67
C GLN A 258 -19.78 -0.45 -10.90
N TRP A 259 -18.76 0.28 -11.36
CA TRP A 259 -17.90 -0.15 -12.46
C TRP A 259 -17.13 -1.40 -12.12
N VAL A 260 -16.63 -1.48 -10.88
CA VAL A 260 -15.90 -2.65 -10.38
C VAL A 260 -16.87 -3.82 -10.16
N TYR A 261 -18.06 -3.57 -9.60
CA TYR A 261 -19.09 -4.59 -9.42
C TYR A 261 -19.56 -5.19 -10.76
N ASP A 262 -19.75 -4.36 -11.78
CA ASP A 262 -20.10 -4.84 -13.12
C ASP A 262 -18.97 -5.63 -13.76
N ALA A 263 -17.70 -5.33 -13.42
CA ALA A 263 -16.55 -6.12 -13.86
C ALA A 263 -16.45 -7.46 -13.10
N ILE A 264 -16.77 -7.50 -11.81
CA ILE A 264 -16.86 -8.75 -11.01
C ILE A 264 -17.92 -9.68 -11.59
N LYS A 265 -19.14 -9.17 -11.85
CA LYS A 265 -20.21 -9.93 -12.52
C LYS A 265 -19.82 -10.39 -13.91
N TYR A 266 -19.09 -9.55 -14.66
CA TYR A 266 -18.55 -9.96 -15.96
C TYR A 266 -17.55 -11.12 -15.84
N ALA A 267 -16.68 -11.11 -14.82
CA ALA A 267 -15.79 -12.23 -14.55
C ALA A 267 -16.56 -13.50 -14.18
N GLU A 268 -17.66 -13.37 -13.43
CA GLU A 268 -18.55 -14.48 -13.06
C GLU A 268 -19.19 -15.11 -14.29
N GLU A 269 -19.77 -14.30 -15.17
CA GLU A 269 -20.36 -14.74 -16.45
C GLU A 269 -19.35 -15.48 -17.35
N LYS A 270 -18.05 -15.27 -17.12
CA LYS A 270 -16.95 -15.86 -17.87
C LYS A 270 -16.23 -16.99 -17.12
N ASP A 271 -16.75 -17.41 -15.97
CA ASP A 271 -16.20 -18.47 -15.13
C ASP A 271 -14.74 -18.16 -14.74
N VAL A 272 -14.53 -16.96 -14.19
CA VAL A 272 -13.25 -16.47 -13.68
C VAL A 272 -13.38 -16.16 -12.19
N LEU A 273 -12.57 -16.83 -11.37
CA LEU A 273 -12.53 -16.61 -9.92
C LEU A 273 -11.75 -15.33 -9.59
N ILE A 274 -12.25 -14.52 -8.66
CA ILE A 274 -11.55 -13.36 -8.09
C ILE A 274 -11.21 -13.68 -6.63
N VAL A 275 -9.93 -13.67 -6.31
CA VAL A 275 -9.40 -13.84 -4.95
C VAL A 275 -8.94 -12.48 -4.45
N HIS A 276 -9.53 -12.00 -3.37
CA HIS A 276 -9.31 -10.66 -2.85
C HIS A 276 -8.84 -10.69 -1.38
N ALA A 277 -7.95 -9.77 -1.00
CA ALA A 277 -7.51 -9.65 0.38
C ALA A 277 -8.56 -8.93 1.25
N ALA A 278 -8.78 -9.39 2.48
CA ALA A 278 -9.72 -8.75 3.40
C ALA A 278 -9.30 -7.33 3.82
N GLY A 279 -8.00 -7.01 3.72
CA GLY A 279 -7.39 -5.76 4.17
C GLY A 279 -6.65 -5.86 5.50
N ASN A 280 -5.93 -4.79 5.86
CA ASN A 280 -4.88 -4.81 6.90
C ASN A 280 -5.11 -3.79 8.03
N ASP A 281 -6.36 -3.44 8.32
CA ASP A 281 -6.72 -2.40 9.29
C ASP A 281 -7.22 -2.95 10.65
N ALA A 282 -7.22 -4.26 10.84
CA ALA A 282 -7.82 -4.94 11.99
C ALA A 282 -9.31 -4.59 12.21
N LYS A 283 -10.05 -4.37 11.12
CA LYS A 283 -11.47 -3.98 11.14
C LYS A 283 -12.41 -5.14 10.85
N ASN A 284 -13.62 -5.03 11.39
CA ASN A 284 -14.73 -5.91 11.02
C ASN A 284 -15.40 -5.41 9.72
N ILE A 285 -15.19 -6.09 8.61
CA ILE A 285 -15.73 -5.71 7.30
C ILE A 285 -17.21 -6.10 7.09
N ASP A 286 -17.84 -6.75 8.08
CA ASP A 286 -19.31 -6.83 8.12
C ASP A 286 -19.96 -5.49 8.48
N ILE A 287 -19.16 -4.53 8.96
CA ILE A 287 -19.61 -3.22 9.44
C ILE A 287 -18.89 -2.11 8.68
N GLU A 288 -17.56 -2.16 8.64
CA GLU A 288 -16.70 -1.17 8.02
C GLU A 288 -16.62 -1.38 6.50
N ASP A 289 -16.52 -0.29 5.75
CA ASP A 289 -16.38 -0.34 4.30
C ASP A 289 -14.95 -0.79 3.90
N ASN A 290 -14.87 -1.78 3.01
CA ASN A 290 -13.65 -2.20 2.32
C ASN A 290 -14.03 -2.57 0.89
N TYR A 291 -13.37 -1.96 -0.10
CA TYR A 291 -13.65 -2.15 -1.52
C TYR A 291 -12.41 -2.66 -2.26
N PRO A 292 -12.59 -3.46 -3.33
CA PRO A 292 -13.85 -4.05 -3.78
C PRO A 292 -14.41 -5.07 -2.79
N ASN A 293 -15.71 -5.29 -2.92
CA ASN A 293 -16.46 -6.37 -2.29
C ASN A 293 -17.55 -6.79 -3.29
N ASP A 294 -18.30 -7.82 -2.95
CA ASP A 294 -19.35 -8.42 -3.76
C ASP A 294 -20.74 -8.23 -3.15
N SER A 295 -20.92 -7.22 -2.28
CA SER A 295 -22.22 -6.94 -1.66
C SER A 295 -22.49 -5.44 -1.47
N ASP A 296 -23.68 -4.98 -1.85
CA ASP A 296 -24.08 -3.58 -1.66
C ASP A 296 -24.40 -3.24 -0.20
N ASP A 297 -24.86 -4.23 0.57
CA ASP A 297 -25.38 -4.08 1.94
C ASP A 297 -24.58 -4.84 3.00
N LYS A 298 -23.44 -5.46 2.61
CA LYS A 298 -22.58 -6.32 3.45
C LYS A 298 -23.24 -7.61 3.94
N LYS A 299 -24.34 -8.04 3.30
CA LYS A 299 -25.12 -9.20 3.73
C LYS A 299 -25.47 -10.14 2.59
N VAL A 300 -25.81 -9.59 1.42
CA VAL A 300 -26.21 -10.39 0.26
C VAL A 300 -25.17 -10.19 -0.83
N GLU A 301 -24.43 -11.26 -1.10
CA GLU A 301 -23.49 -11.34 -2.21
C GLU A 301 -24.26 -11.29 -3.54
N PHE A 302 -23.75 -10.52 -4.49
CA PHE A 302 -24.29 -10.45 -5.85
C PHE A 302 -23.50 -11.27 -6.86
N ALA A 303 -22.42 -11.93 -6.44
CA ALA A 303 -21.54 -12.74 -7.27
C ALA A 303 -20.99 -13.93 -6.48
N ASP A 304 -21.00 -15.12 -7.08
CA ASP A 304 -20.51 -16.37 -6.47
C ASP A 304 -19.01 -16.65 -6.77
N ASN A 305 -18.38 -15.80 -7.59
CA ASN A 305 -16.99 -15.96 -8.05
C ASN A 305 -15.98 -15.08 -7.29
N PHE A 306 -16.35 -14.47 -6.17
CA PHE A 306 -15.48 -13.61 -5.39
C PHE A 306 -15.18 -14.29 -4.05
N ILE A 307 -13.91 -14.37 -3.66
CA ILE A 307 -13.50 -14.94 -2.37
C ILE A 307 -12.58 -13.98 -1.63
N THR A 308 -12.95 -13.64 -0.41
CA THR A 308 -12.24 -12.73 0.49
C THR A 308 -11.39 -13.49 1.49
N ILE A 309 -10.09 -13.18 1.51
CA ILE A 309 -9.08 -13.91 2.27
C ILE A 309 -8.55 -13.06 3.44
N GLY A 310 -8.76 -13.55 4.66
CA GLY A 310 -8.10 -13.02 5.86
C GLY A 310 -6.68 -13.57 6.07
N ALA A 311 -5.88 -12.90 6.89
CA ALA A 311 -4.49 -13.27 7.14
C ALA A 311 -4.32 -14.04 8.46
N LEU A 312 -3.59 -15.16 8.40
CA LEU A 312 -3.14 -15.94 9.55
C LEU A 312 -1.71 -15.58 9.93
N ASN A 313 -1.45 -15.61 11.23
CA ASN A 313 -0.14 -15.60 11.84
C ASN A 313 0.46 -17.03 11.90
N PHE A 314 1.77 -17.13 12.17
CA PHE A 314 2.46 -18.40 12.40
C PHE A 314 2.30 -18.93 13.84
N GLU A 315 1.83 -18.10 14.79
CA GLU A 315 1.53 -18.51 16.17
C GLU A 315 0.18 -19.23 16.25
N TYR A 316 0.14 -20.41 16.87
CA TYR A 316 -1.11 -21.14 17.13
C TYR A 316 -1.89 -20.55 18.32
N GLY A 317 -3.18 -20.85 18.39
CA GLY A 317 -4.07 -20.47 19.50
C GLY A 317 -4.77 -19.14 19.26
N ASP A 318 -5.02 -18.37 20.32
CA ASP A 318 -5.83 -17.15 20.27
C ASP A 318 -5.21 -16.02 19.41
N LYS A 319 -3.95 -16.18 18.98
CA LYS A 319 -3.21 -15.25 18.10
C LYS A 319 -3.09 -15.75 16.66
N ILE A 320 -3.85 -16.79 16.29
CA ILE A 320 -3.73 -17.42 14.96
C ILE A 320 -4.17 -16.47 13.84
N MET A 321 -5.11 -15.55 14.10
CA MET A 321 -5.40 -14.46 13.19
C MET A 321 -4.30 -13.39 13.28
N ALA A 322 -3.79 -12.93 12.14
CA ALA A 322 -2.81 -11.84 12.12
C ALA A 322 -3.43 -10.59 12.76
N ASN A 323 -2.65 -9.87 13.58
CA ASN A 323 -3.13 -8.72 14.34
C ASN A 323 -3.63 -7.56 13.47
N PHE A 324 -3.18 -7.50 12.21
CA PHE A 324 -3.61 -6.51 11.23
C PHE A 324 -4.78 -7.00 10.35
N SER A 325 -5.09 -8.30 10.34
CA SER A 325 -6.10 -8.84 9.42
C SER A 325 -7.45 -8.20 9.69
N ASN A 326 -8.07 -7.67 8.64
CA ASN A 326 -9.52 -7.49 8.65
C ASN A 326 -10.21 -8.86 8.80
N PHE A 327 -11.41 -8.84 9.35
CA PHE A 327 -12.22 -10.03 9.63
C PHE A 327 -13.70 -9.73 9.40
N GLY A 328 -14.52 -10.77 9.27
CA GLY A 328 -15.96 -10.65 9.11
C GLY A 328 -16.57 -12.05 9.13
N ALA A 329 -17.66 -12.25 9.86
CA ALA A 329 -18.33 -13.54 9.88
C ALA A 329 -19.17 -13.78 8.62
N LEU A 330 -19.53 -12.70 7.91
CA LEU A 330 -20.27 -12.76 6.66
C LEU A 330 -19.36 -12.52 5.45
N ASN A 331 -18.46 -11.54 5.52
CA ASN A 331 -17.72 -11.07 4.33
C ASN A 331 -16.24 -11.52 4.29
N VAL A 332 -15.81 -12.47 5.14
CA VAL A 332 -14.52 -13.16 5.01
C VAL A 332 -14.76 -14.66 4.92
N ASP A 333 -14.40 -15.24 3.78
CA ASP A 333 -14.68 -16.64 3.47
C ASP A 333 -13.72 -17.58 4.16
N VAL A 334 -12.42 -17.29 4.06
CA VAL A 334 -11.34 -18.13 4.56
C VAL A 334 -10.14 -17.30 4.98
N PHE A 335 -9.25 -17.93 5.74
CA PHE A 335 -7.98 -17.32 6.14
C PHE A 335 -6.81 -18.15 5.60
N ALA A 336 -5.73 -17.47 5.21
CA ALA A 336 -4.49 -18.08 4.72
C ALA A 336 -3.25 -17.47 5.39
N PRO A 337 -2.09 -18.15 5.42
CA PRO A 337 -0.86 -17.59 5.98
C PRO A 337 -0.50 -16.23 5.36
N GLY A 338 -0.39 -15.19 6.20
CA GLY A 338 -0.11 -13.82 5.75
C GLY A 338 1.01 -13.11 6.53
N VAL A 339 1.63 -13.78 7.51
CA VAL A 339 2.72 -13.22 8.32
C VAL A 339 4.02 -13.96 8.01
N GLN A 340 5.11 -13.19 7.80
CA GLN A 340 6.45 -13.72 7.50
C GLN A 340 6.48 -14.65 6.28
N ILE A 341 5.80 -14.26 5.21
CA ILE A 341 5.77 -15.01 3.96
C ILE A 341 7.01 -14.68 3.12
N TYR A 342 7.78 -15.72 2.80
CA TYR A 342 8.99 -15.62 2.00
C TYR A 342 8.68 -15.88 0.53
N ALA A 343 9.00 -14.94 -0.35
CA ALA A 343 8.77 -15.06 -1.79
C ALA A 343 9.68 -14.11 -2.58
N THR A 344 9.72 -14.25 -3.91
CA THR A 344 10.60 -13.46 -4.78
C THR A 344 10.36 -11.95 -4.69
N ALA A 345 11.43 -11.16 -4.73
CA ALA A 345 11.39 -9.72 -4.87
C ALA A 345 12.21 -9.26 -6.10
N PRO A 346 11.99 -8.03 -6.61
CA PRO A 346 12.73 -7.49 -7.75
C PRO A 346 14.25 -7.55 -7.53
N GLU A 347 15.01 -7.58 -8.63
CA GLU A 347 16.47 -7.61 -8.64
C GLU A 347 17.07 -8.87 -7.98
N ASN A 348 16.45 -10.04 -8.20
CA ASN A 348 16.88 -11.34 -7.65
C ASN A 348 16.98 -11.35 -6.11
N ARG A 349 16.13 -10.58 -5.44
CA ARG A 349 16.00 -10.56 -3.99
C ARG A 349 14.93 -11.55 -3.54
N LEU A 350 14.94 -11.84 -2.25
CA LEU A 350 14.02 -12.74 -1.57
C LEU A 350 13.58 -12.13 -0.24
#